data_AF-A0A656JWP1-F1
#
_entry.id   AF-A0A656JWP1-F1
#
_cell.length_a   1.000
_cell.length_b   1.000
_cell.length_c   1.000
_cell.angle_alpha   90.00
_cell.angle_beta   90.00
_cell.angle_gamma   90.00
#
_symmetry.space_group_name_H-M   'P 1'
#
loop_
_entity.id
_entity.type
_entity.pdbx_description
1 polymer ?
#
loop_
_entity_poly.entity_id
_entity_poly.type
_entity_poly.pdbx_seq_one_letter_code
_entity_poly.pdbx_strand_id
1 'polypeptide(L)'
;TIQQLDPVYADFTQPVADALQMRAAIQEGRLPKGGEDALSLSVDGTDYQSTGTLLFTDVAVDRTTGQVSLRARFANPKGVLLPGMYVRVRTPQR
;
A
#
# COMPACT_ATOMS: atom_id res chain seq x y z
N THR A 1 -11.90 -20.25 14.16
CA THR A 1 -11.52 -19.76 12.81
C THR A 1 -10.08 -19.32 12.87
N ILE A 2 -9.21 -19.88 12.03
CA ILE A 2 -7.80 -19.47 11.97
C ILE A 2 -7.74 -18.20 11.13
N GLN A 3 -7.31 -17.09 11.73
CA GLN A 3 -7.08 -15.84 11.00
C GLN A 3 -5.59 -15.77 10.65
N GLN A 4 -5.28 -15.69 9.36
CA GLN A 4 -3.92 -15.47 8.91
C GLN A 4 -3.58 -14.00 9.13
N LEU A 5 -2.76 -13.73 10.13
CA LEU A 5 -2.28 -12.39 10.48
C LEU A 5 -1.01 -12.00 9.72
N ASP A 6 -0.43 -12.92 8.93
CA ASP A 6 0.76 -12.67 8.12
C ASP A 6 0.66 -13.40 6.76
N PRO A 7 0.78 -12.70 5.61
CA PRO A 7 0.88 -11.24 5.47
C PRO A 7 -0.47 -10.54 5.63
N VAL A 8 -0.47 -9.26 5.97
CA VAL A 8 -1.68 -8.43 5.98
C VAL A 8 -1.79 -7.60 4.70
N TYR A 9 -3.03 -7.29 4.33
CA TYR A 9 -3.33 -6.41 3.20
C TYR A 9 -3.88 -5.09 3.72
N ALA A 10 -3.38 -3.97 3.18
CA ALA A 10 -3.95 -2.66 3.40
C ALA A 10 -4.53 -2.14 2.08
N ASP A 11 -5.82 -1.88 2.09
CA ASP A 11 -6.54 -1.28 0.98
C ASP A 11 -6.65 0.23 1.21
N PHE A 12 -6.24 1.03 0.22
CA PHE A 12 -6.29 2.48 0.29
C PHE A 12 -6.62 3.09 -1.07
N THR A 13 -7.30 4.22 -1.05
CA THR A 13 -7.66 4.97 -2.26
C THR A 13 -6.78 6.19 -2.43
N GLN A 14 -6.35 6.47 -3.66
CA GLN A 14 -5.66 7.71 -4.00
C GLN A 14 -6.21 8.31 -5.31
N PRO A 15 -5.93 9.59 -5.61
CA PRO A 15 -6.28 10.16 -6.90
C PRO A 15 -5.63 9.39 -8.06
N VAL A 16 -6.37 9.20 -9.16
CA VAL A 16 -5.87 8.51 -10.36
C VAL A 16 -4.62 9.19 -10.93
N ALA A 17 -4.54 10.53 -10.81
CA ALA A 17 -3.38 11.30 -11.27
C ALA A 17 -2.08 10.88 -10.56
N ASP A 18 -2.10 10.71 -9.25
CA ASP A 18 -0.92 10.29 -8.47
C ASP A 18 -0.50 8.85 -8.81
N ALA A 19 -1.47 7.94 -8.93
CA ALA A 19 -1.17 6.56 -9.32
C ALA A 19 -0.59 6.45 -10.74
N LEU A 20 -1.06 7.29 -11.67
CA LEU A 20 -0.50 7.37 -13.02
C LEU A 20 0.93 7.91 -13.00
N GLN A 21 1.23 8.90 -12.16
CA GLN A 21 2.60 9.39 -11.98
C GLN A 21 3.51 8.31 -11.40
N MET A 22 3.06 7.55 -10.40
CA MET A 22 3.82 6.42 -9.85
C MET A 22 4.10 5.36 -10.91
N ARG A 23 3.07 5.00 -11.70
CA ARG A 23 3.21 4.03 -12.80
C ARG A 23 4.21 4.52 -13.85
N ALA A 24 4.17 5.80 -14.20
CA ALA A 24 5.15 6.40 -15.12
C ALA A 24 6.56 6.34 -14.55
N ALA A 25 6.76 6.74 -13.28
CA ALA A 25 8.07 6.67 -12.61
C ALA A 25 8.63 5.24 -12.52
N ILE A 26 7.78 4.23 -12.35
CA ILE A 26 8.16 2.81 -12.41
C ILE A 26 8.58 2.41 -13.83
N GLN A 27 7.83 2.83 -14.86
CA GLN A 27 8.17 2.55 -16.25
C GLN A 27 9.46 3.23 -16.68
N GLU A 28 9.71 4.44 -16.16
CA GLU A 28 10.96 5.21 -16.34
C GLU A 28 12.14 4.63 -15.54
N GLY A 29 11.91 3.63 -14.68
CA GLY A 29 12.95 3.01 -13.85
C GLY A 29 13.39 3.85 -12.66
N ARG A 30 12.67 4.92 -12.31
CA ARG A 30 12.91 5.73 -11.11
C ARG A 30 12.38 5.06 -9.84
N LEU A 31 11.45 4.12 -9.99
CA LEU A 31 10.89 3.30 -8.92
C LEU A 31 11.01 1.80 -9.28
N PRO A 32 11.25 0.91 -8.30
CA PRO A 32 11.33 -0.52 -8.54
C PRO A 32 10.02 -1.08 -9.10
N LYS A 33 10.12 -1.99 -10.08
CA LYS A 33 9.01 -2.53 -10.90
C LYS A 33 7.92 -3.31 -10.16
N GLY A 34 8.08 -3.53 -8.85
CA GLY A 34 7.06 -4.12 -7.99
C GLY A 34 6.50 -3.19 -6.92
N GLY A 35 6.92 -1.93 -6.85
CA GLY A 35 6.70 -1.13 -5.64
C GLY A 35 7.29 -1.80 -4.39
N GLU A 36 8.28 -2.69 -4.58
CA GLU A 36 9.06 -3.32 -3.51
C GLU A 36 9.74 -2.21 -2.71
N ASP A 37 9.49 -2.20 -1.40
CA ASP A 37 9.95 -1.19 -0.45
C ASP A 37 9.53 0.26 -0.74
N ALA A 38 8.54 0.47 -1.64
CA ALA A 38 8.03 1.80 -1.91
C ALA A 38 7.09 2.29 -0.79
N LEU A 39 6.40 1.39 -0.10
CA LEU A 39 5.39 1.77 0.87
C LEU A 39 5.86 1.53 2.30
N SER A 40 5.80 2.59 3.10
CA SER A 40 5.99 2.50 4.55
C SER A 40 4.64 2.64 5.22
N LEU A 41 4.19 1.59 5.89
CA LEU A 41 3.03 1.65 6.75
C LEU A 41 3.47 2.06 8.16
N SER A 42 2.73 3.00 8.73
CA SER A 42 2.84 3.35 10.15
C SER A 42 1.46 3.28 10.79
N VAL A 43 1.41 2.78 12.01
CA VAL A 43 0.18 2.68 12.78
C VAL A 43 0.13 3.84 13.76
N ASP A 44 -0.98 4.56 13.80
CA ASP A 44 -1.12 5.71 14.69
C ASP A 44 -1.10 5.25 16.16
N GLY A 45 -0.30 5.92 17.00
CA GLY A 45 -0.12 5.53 18.41
C GLY A 45 0.94 4.45 18.68
N THR A 46 1.70 4.00 17.69
CA THR A 46 2.88 3.13 17.90
C THR A 46 4.02 3.50 16.95
N ASP A 47 5.26 3.25 17.36
CA ASP A 47 6.45 3.37 16.49
C ASP A 47 6.59 2.19 15.50
N TYR A 48 5.54 1.38 15.34
CA TYR A 48 5.55 0.26 14.41
C TYR A 48 5.56 0.75 12.96
N GLN A 49 6.70 0.55 12.30
CA GLN A 49 6.87 0.75 10.87
C GLN A 49 7.05 -0.60 10.19
N SER A 50 6.31 -0.83 9.11
CA SER A 50 6.47 -2.00 8.26
C SER A 50 6.58 -1.54 6.81
N THR A 51 7.59 -2.05 6.09
CA THR A 51 7.69 -1.85 4.65
C THR A 51 6.83 -2.89 3.95
N GLY A 52 6.12 -2.44 2.92
CA GLY A 52 5.23 -3.27 2.16
C GLY A 52 5.40 -3.07 0.67
N THR A 53 4.85 -4.04 -0.06
CA THR A 53 4.88 -4.06 -1.51
C THR A 53 3.51 -3.62 -2.03
N LEU A 54 3.49 -2.64 -2.93
CA LEU A 54 2.28 -2.22 -3.62
C LEU A 54 1.88 -3.26 -4.67
N LEU A 55 0.69 -3.82 -4.55
CA LEU A 55 0.14 -4.77 -5.52
C LEU A 55 -0.65 -4.01 -6.60
N PHE A 56 0.05 -3.62 -7.66
CA PHE A 56 -0.57 -2.98 -8.83
C PHE A 56 -1.50 -3.90 -9.64
N THR A 57 -1.54 -5.19 -9.35
CA THR A 57 -2.36 -6.17 -10.08
C THR A 57 -3.86 -6.03 -9.75
N ASP A 58 -4.20 -5.51 -8.57
CA ASP A 58 -5.58 -5.37 -8.05
C ASP A 58 -6.08 -3.92 -8.09
N VAL A 59 -5.65 -3.17 -9.10
CA VAL A 59 -5.95 -1.73 -9.22
C VAL A 59 -7.30 -1.52 -9.86
N ALA A 60 -8.28 -1.10 -9.06
CA ALA A 60 -9.62 -0.75 -9.52
C ALA A 60 -9.75 0.77 -9.65
N VAL A 61 -10.01 1.26 -10.86
CA VAL A 61 -10.24 2.68 -11.12
C VAL A 61 -11.73 3.00 -10.99
N ASP A 62 -12.09 3.83 -10.02
CA ASP A 62 -13.39 4.45 -9.95
C ASP A 62 -13.41 5.70 -10.85
N ARG A 63 -14.02 5.54 -12.04
CA ARG A 63 -14.15 6.63 -13.03
C ARG A 63 -15.12 7.72 -12.59
N THR A 64 -15.98 7.43 -11.61
CA THR A 64 -16.99 8.36 -11.10
C THR A 64 -16.35 9.38 -10.17
N THR A 65 -15.44 8.92 -9.31
CA THR A 65 -14.74 9.78 -8.35
C THR A 65 -13.34 10.19 -8.80
N GLY A 66 -12.82 9.61 -9.89
CA GLY A 66 -11.44 9.82 -10.34
C GLY A 66 -10.42 9.29 -9.33
N GLN A 67 -10.79 8.28 -8.54
CA GLN A 67 -9.92 7.65 -7.55
C GLN A 67 -9.60 6.22 -7.95
N VAL A 68 -8.49 5.72 -7.42
CA VAL A 68 -8.02 4.38 -7.66
C VAL A 68 -7.83 3.66 -6.34
N SER A 69 -8.44 2.47 -6.23
CA SER A 69 -8.25 1.58 -5.11
C SER A 69 -6.98 0.77 -5.34
N LEU A 70 -6.08 0.82 -4.37
CA LEU A 70 -4.82 0.11 -4.37
C LEU A 70 -4.77 -0.81 -3.18
N ARG A 71 -4.11 -1.94 -3.38
CA ARG A 71 -3.82 -2.91 -2.34
C ARG A 71 -2.33 -3.00 -2.12
N ALA A 72 -1.89 -2.91 -0.88
CA ALA A 72 -0.51 -3.19 -0.50
C ALA A 72 -0.44 -4.38 0.44
N ARG A 73 0.62 -5.16 0.31
CA ARG A 73 0.92 -6.31 1.16
C ARG A 73 2.03 -5.93 2.13
N PHE A 74 1.79 -6.12 3.41
CA PHE A 74 2.76 -5.87 4.48
C PHE A 74 3.06 -7.18 5.21
N ALA A 75 4.34 -7.40 5.50
CA ALA A 75 4.73 -8.47 6.40
C ALA A 75 4.37 -8.07 7.84
N ASN A 76 3.71 -8.97 8.55
CA ASN A 76 3.30 -8.84 9.94
C ASN A 76 3.75 -10.07 10.76
N PRO A 77 5.04 -10.41 10.76
CA PRO A 77 5.54 -11.61 11.46
C PRO A 77 5.34 -11.54 12.98
N LYS A 78 5.16 -10.34 13.54
CA LYS A 78 4.91 -10.10 14.96
C LYS A 78 3.41 -10.07 15.31
N GLY A 79 2.51 -10.15 14.34
CA GLY A 79 1.06 -10.10 14.58
C GLY A 79 0.54 -8.78 15.17
N VAL A 80 1.29 -7.68 15.00
CA VAL A 80 0.96 -6.36 15.57
C VAL A 80 -0.19 -5.71 14.79
N LEU A 81 -0.22 -5.92 13.48
CA LEU A 81 -1.32 -5.43 12.63
C LEU A 81 -2.52 -6.36 12.77
N LEU A 82 -3.60 -5.85 13.36
CA LEU A 82 -4.87 -6.56 13.49
C LEU A 82 -5.84 -6.17 12.37
N PRO A 83 -6.67 -7.10 11.88
CA PRO A 83 -7.72 -6.78 10.92
C PRO A 83 -8.67 -5.71 11.48
N GLY A 84 -8.99 -4.70 10.67
CA GLY A 84 -9.88 -3.59 11.05
C GLY A 84 -9.18 -2.40 11.71
N MET A 85 -7.85 -2.43 11.88
CA MET A 85 -7.10 -1.26 12.33
C MET A 85 -7.00 -0.20 11.23
N TYR A 86 -7.13 1.07 11.62
CA TYR A 86 -6.77 2.19 10.76
C TYR A 86 -5.25 2.36 10.77
N VAL A 87 -4.66 2.30 9.58
CA VAL A 87 -3.21 2.44 9.36
C VAL A 87 -2.96 3.58 8.39
N ARG A 88 -1.83 4.26 8.53
CA ARG A 88 -1.42 5.31 7.61
C ARG A 88 -0.30 4.79 6.73
N VAL A 89 -0.59 4.62 5.45
CA VAL A 89 0.40 4.23 4.44
C VAL A 89 1.05 5.50 3.90
N ARG A 90 2.37 5.56 3.95
CA ARG A 90 3.18 6.59 3.30
C ARG A 90 3.79 5.98 2.04
N THR A 91 3.54 6.63 0.92
CA THR A 91 4.22 6.38 -0.34
C THR A 91 5.53 7.17 -0.36
N PRO A 92 6.53 6.75 -1.14
CA PRO A 92 7.84 7.40 -1.16
C PRO A 92 7.81 8.67 -2.03
N GLN A 93 6.63 9.12 -2.45
CA GLN A 93 6.43 10.27 -3.31
C GLN A 93 6.47 11.55 -2.46
N ARG A 94 7.69 11.99 -2.13
CA ARG A 94 7.99 13.35 -1.65
C ARG A 94 9.31 13.82 -2.21
#